data_AF-A0AAN8JLB6-F1
#
_entry.id   AF-A0AAN8JLB6-F1
#
_cell.length_a   1.000
_cell.length_b   1.000
_cell.length_c   1.000
_cell.angle_alpha   90.00
_cell.angle_beta   90.00
_cell.angle_gamma   90.00
#
_symmetry.space_group_name_H-M   'P 1'
#
loop_
_entity.id
_entity.type
_entity.pdbx_description
1 polymer ?
#
loop_
_entity_poly.entity_id
_entity_poly.type
_entity_poly.pdbx_seq_one_letter_code
_entity_poly.pdbx_strand_id
1 'polypeptide(L)'
;MARQKDRTRMPEKDYQILQSNREVLVSELIPNSLTDYLFSKFIFDECDLEEIQAEQNNKGRSAAAKKFLEVLAHSGENAYPVFLEALKKYGFNGVVKTLEETVVDLPSDSFAWIDNIEDNKKKQPLKERDLNSIAGFIGANWGAIILELQGTEASISQAQLNHAYSLHMQIFSCLNKWRQREASKATLIKLLTAMRVCNNFTKIDWDHVRKFVERF
;
A
#
# COMPACT_ATOMS: atom_id res chain seq x y z
N MET A 1 0.89 3.30 -31.85
CA MET A 1 1.34 4.14 -30.72
C MET A 1 0.65 3.63 -29.47
N ALA A 2 1.27 2.71 -28.74
CA ALA A 2 0.71 2.21 -27.48
C ALA A 2 0.89 3.29 -26.40
N ARG A 3 -0.21 3.84 -25.88
CA ARG A 3 -0.17 4.74 -24.73
C ARG A 3 0.23 3.92 -23.51
N GLN A 4 1.36 4.29 -22.91
CA GLN A 4 1.89 3.64 -21.72
C GLN A 4 0.94 3.93 -20.54
N LYS A 5 0.44 2.86 -19.92
CA LYS A 5 -0.43 2.88 -18.75
C LYS A 5 0.26 3.57 -17.57
N ASP A 6 -0.46 4.47 -16.90
CA ASP A 6 -0.03 4.97 -15.59
C ASP A 6 -0.10 3.80 -14.60
N ARG A 7 1.07 3.29 -14.20
CA ARG A 7 1.21 2.23 -13.18
C ARG A 7 1.03 2.80 -11.77
N THR A 8 -0.01 3.60 -11.58
CA THR A 8 -0.36 4.15 -10.28
C THR A 8 -1.16 3.09 -9.50
N ARG A 9 -0.89 3.00 -8.21
CA ARG A 9 -1.60 2.07 -7.33
C ARG A 9 -3.05 2.52 -7.20
N MET A 10 -3.98 1.56 -7.24
CA MET A 10 -5.40 1.85 -7.00
C MET A 10 -5.61 2.44 -5.58
N PRO A 11 -6.74 3.12 -5.31
CA PRO A 11 -7.02 3.68 -4.00
C PRO A 11 -7.04 2.59 -2.92
N GLU A 12 -6.50 2.89 -1.73
CA GLU A 12 -6.34 1.91 -0.65
C GLU A 12 -7.67 1.29 -0.22
N LYS A 13 -8.77 2.07 -0.26
CA LYS A 13 -10.13 1.58 0.00
C LYS A 13 -10.48 0.42 -0.93
N ASP A 14 -10.34 0.65 -2.23
CA ASP A 14 -10.72 -0.30 -3.26
C ASP A 14 -9.82 -1.54 -3.24
N TYR A 15 -8.52 -1.33 -2.99
CA TYR A 15 -7.56 -2.42 -2.81
C TYR A 15 -7.93 -3.33 -1.64
N GLN A 16 -8.36 -2.78 -0.51
CA GLN A 16 -8.76 -3.58 0.64
C GLN A 16 -10.06 -4.35 0.38
N ILE A 17 -11.02 -3.78 -0.36
CA ILE A 17 -12.22 -4.54 -0.77
C ILE A 17 -11.82 -5.79 -1.56
N LEU A 18 -10.87 -5.64 -2.49
CA LEU A 18 -10.36 -6.76 -3.28
C LEU A 18 -9.60 -7.78 -2.42
N GLN A 19 -8.81 -7.34 -1.44
CA GLN A 19 -8.06 -8.24 -0.57
C GLN A 19 -8.96 -9.01 0.39
N SER A 20 -9.93 -8.34 1.04
CA SER A 20 -10.88 -8.99 1.94
C SER A 20 -11.72 -10.05 1.24
N ASN A 21 -12.03 -9.84 -0.04
CA ASN A 21 -12.79 -10.79 -0.86
C ASN A 21 -11.93 -11.65 -1.77
N ARG A 22 -10.60 -11.68 -1.59
CA ARG A 22 -9.69 -12.33 -2.55
C ARG A 22 -10.00 -13.80 -2.77
N GLU A 23 -10.39 -14.53 -1.72
CA GLU A 23 -10.73 -15.95 -1.85
C GLU A 23 -11.97 -16.17 -2.71
N VAL A 24 -13.03 -15.41 -2.45
CA VAL A 24 -14.29 -15.44 -3.22
C VAL A 24 -14.05 -15.00 -4.66
N LEU A 25 -13.27 -13.94 -4.86
CA LEU A 25 -12.91 -13.48 -6.19
C LEU A 25 -12.12 -14.54 -6.96
N VAL A 26 -11.14 -15.18 -6.34
CA VAL A 26 -10.35 -16.23 -7.02
C VAL A 26 -11.18 -17.49 -7.31
N SER A 27 -12.20 -17.79 -6.50
CA SER A 27 -13.07 -18.96 -6.71
C SER A 27 -14.19 -18.70 -7.71
N GLU A 28 -14.71 -17.49 -7.83
CA GLU A 28 -15.88 -17.17 -8.68
C GLU A 28 -15.48 -16.51 -10.02
N LEU A 29 -14.36 -15.80 -10.07
CA LEU A 29 -14.00 -14.99 -11.22
C LEU A 29 -13.52 -15.83 -12.40
N ILE A 30 -13.90 -15.40 -13.60
CA ILE A 30 -13.46 -15.98 -14.88
C ILE A 30 -12.67 -14.90 -15.61
N PRO A 31 -11.32 -14.92 -15.53
CA PRO A 31 -10.49 -13.81 -16.00
C PRO A 31 -10.71 -13.50 -17.48
N ASN A 32 -10.72 -14.53 -18.33
CA ASN A 32 -10.85 -14.42 -19.78
C ASN A 32 -12.14 -13.70 -20.22
N SER A 33 -13.22 -13.79 -19.43
CA SER A 33 -14.49 -13.13 -19.77
C SER A 33 -14.46 -11.63 -19.49
N LEU A 34 -13.58 -11.17 -18.59
CA LEU A 34 -13.50 -9.79 -18.12
C LEU A 34 -12.33 -9.02 -18.75
N THR A 35 -11.28 -9.73 -19.15
CA THR A 35 -10.06 -9.17 -19.74
C THR A 35 -10.34 -8.32 -20.98
N ASP A 36 -11.25 -8.76 -21.86
CA ASP A 36 -11.58 -8.03 -23.10
C ASP A 36 -12.23 -6.68 -22.80
N TYR A 37 -13.10 -6.64 -21.79
CA TYR A 37 -13.76 -5.40 -21.38
C TYR A 37 -12.76 -4.43 -20.73
N LEU A 38 -11.89 -4.93 -19.86
CA LEU A 38 -10.88 -4.12 -19.19
C LEU A 38 -9.81 -3.61 -20.17
N PHE A 39 -9.47 -4.39 -21.18
CA PHE A 39 -8.63 -3.96 -22.30
C PHE A 39 -9.31 -2.85 -23.12
N SER A 40 -10.60 -3.01 -23.45
CA SER A 40 -11.36 -1.98 -24.19
C SER A 40 -11.47 -0.65 -23.44
N LYS A 41 -11.40 -0.69 -22.11
CA LYS A 41 -11.41 0.47 -21.21
C LYS A 41 -10.01 0.99 -20.88
N PHE A 42 -8.98 0.42 -21.51
CA PHE A 42 -7.57 0.76 -21.29
C PHE A 42 -7.11 0.59 -19.83
N ILE A 43 -7.76 -0.30 -19.08
CA ILE A 43 -7.33 -0.69 -17.73
C ILE A 43 -6.21 -1.72 -17.83
N PHE A 44 -6.33 -2.68 -18.76
CA PHE A 44 -5.28 -3.63 -19.09
C PHE A 44 -4.63 -3.30 -20.43
N ASP A 45 -3.34 -3.58 -20.55
CA ASP A 45 -2.59 -3.54 -21.81
C ASP A 45 -2.37 -4.95 -22.39
N GLU A 46 -1.73 -5.03 -23.56
CA GLU A 46 -1.46 -6.31 -24.23
C GLU A 46 -0.55 -7.22 -23.37
N CYS A 47 0.41 -6.66 -22.64
CA CYS A 47 1.30 -7.42 -21.76
C CYS A 47 0.53 -8.02 -20.57
N ASP A 48 -0.35 -7.23 -19.96
CA ASP A 48 -1.23 -7.67 -18.87
C ASP A 48 -2.11 -8.86 -19.31
N LEU A 49 -2.67 -8.78 -20.53
CA LEU A 49 -3.47 -9.85 -21.11
C LEU A 49 -2.66 -11.13 -21.33
N GLU A 50 -1.46 -11.01 -21.91
CA GLU A 50 -0.55 -12.13 -22.12
C GLU A 50 -0.16 -12.81 -20.81
N GLU A 51 0.16 -12.03 -19.77
CA GLU A 51 0.51 -12.56 -18.46
C GLU A 51 -0.65 -13.33 -17.81
N ILE A 52 -1.87 -12.79 -17.88
CA ILE A 52 -3.07 -13.44 -17.33
C ILE A 52 -3.39 -14.72 -18.10
N GLN A 53 -3.29 -14.71 -19.43
CA GLN A 53 -3.52 -15.88 -20.27
C GLN A 53 -2.44 -16.96 -20.06
N ALA A 54 -1.18 -16.56 -19.90
CA ALA A 54 -0.10 -17.49 -19.60
C ALA A 54 -0.35 -18.20 -18.24
N GLU A 55 -0.75 -17.46 -17.21
CA GLU A 55 -1.10 -18.06 -15.91
C GLU A 55 -2.33 -18.98 -16.01
N GLN A 56 -3.32 -18.63 -16.83
CA GLN A 56 -4.49 -19.48 -17.09
C GLN A 56 -4.09 -20.82 -17.72
N ASN A 57 -3.24 -20.78 -18.74
CA ASN A 57 -2.81 -21.97 -19.48
C ASN A 57 -1.89 -22.87 -18.65
N ASN A 58 -1.00 -22.27 -17.85
CA ASN A 58 0.02 -23.01 -17.11
C ASN A 58 -0.45 -23.53 -15.75
N LYS A 59 -1.24 -22.74 -15.03
CA LYS A 59 -1.60 -22.99 -13.61
C LYS A 59 -3.10 -23.01 -13.35
N GLY A 60 -3.91 -22.82 -14.39
CA GLY A 60 -5.37 -22.90 -14.35
C GLY A 60 -6.05 -21.62 -13.88
N ARG A 61 -7.38 -21.68 -13.80
CA ARG A 61 -8.27 -20.53 -13.58
C ARG A 61 -7.95 -19.73 -12.32
N SER A 62 -7.72 -20.40 -11.20
CA SER A 62 -7.49 -19.72 -9.92
C SER A 62 -6.17 -18.95 -9.90
N ALA A 63 -5.14 -19.42 -10.61
CA ALA A 63 -3.88 -18.71 -10.74
C ALA A 63 -4.02 -17.47 -11.63
N ALA A 64 -4.73 -17.60 -12.75
CA ALA A 64 -5.08 -16.46 -13.60
C ALA A 64 -5.92 -15.42 -12.86
N ALA A 65 -6.87 -15.84 -12.01
CA ALA A 65 -7.66 -14.91 -11.21
C ALA A 65 -6.81 -14.16 -10.18
N LYS A 66 -5.84 -14.83 -9.54
CA LYS A 66 -4.87 -14.15 -8.66
C LYS A 66 -4.05 -13.12 -9.42
N LYS A 67 -3.51 -13.50 -10.59
CA LYS A 67 -2.71 -12.63 -11.43
C LYS A 67 -3.52 -11.44 -11.96
N PHE A 68 -4.76 -11.68 -12.38
CA PHE A 68 -5.71 -10.66 -12.79
C PHE A 68 -5.93 -9.62 -11.69
N LEU A 69 -6.14 -10.04 -10.44
CA LEU A 69 -6.33 -9.12 -9.31
C LEU A 69 -5.05 -8.34 -8.99
N GLU A 70 -3.88 -8.97 -9.12
CA GLU A 70 -2.59 -8.31 -8.95
C GLU A 70 -2.36 -7.21 -10.00
N VAL A 71 -2.67 -7.49 -11.26
CA VAL A 71 -2.61 -6.50 -12.34
C VAL A 71 -3.61 -5.38 -12.07
N LEU A 72 -4.86 -5.72 -11.72
CA LEU A 72 -5.92 -4.75 -11.42
C LEU A 72 -5.51 -3.79 -10.28
N ALA A 73 -4.81 -4.29 -9.26
CA ALA A 73 -4.33 -3.48 -8.15
C ALA A 73 -3.34 -2.38 -8.53
N HIS A 74 -2.63 -2.55 -9.65
CA HIS A 74 -1.65 -1.61 -10.19
C HIS A 74 -2.15 -0.87 -11.44
N SER A 75 -3.47 -0.89 -11.68
CA SER A 75 -4.08 -0.35 -12.89
C SER A 75 -4.65 1.07 -12.73
N GLY A 76 -4.31 1.78 -11.66
CA GLY A 76 -4.70 3.17 -11.42
C GLY A 76 -6.06 3.36 -10.73
N GLU A 77 -6.44 4.63 -10.57
CA GLU A 77 -7.60 5.07 -9.79
C GLU A 77 -8.94 4.55 -10.35
N ASN A 78 -9.05 4.43 -11.66
CA ASN A 78 -10.29 4.02 -12.34
C ASN A 78 -10.44 2.50 -12.48
N ALA A 79 -9.45 1.71 -12.05
CA ALA A 79 -9.46 0.26 -12.24
C ALA A 79 -10.64 -0.41 -11.52
N TYR A 80 -10.92 0.00 -10.29
CA TYR A 80 -11.96 -0.63 -9.48
C TYR A 80 -13.39 -0.31 -9.92
N PRO A 81 -13.77 0.96 -10.18
CA PRO A 81 -15.10 1.27 -10.73
C PRO A 81 -15.38 0.54 -12.05
N VAL A 82 -14.41 0.52 -12.97
CA VAL A 82 -14.55 -0.15 -14.27
C VAL A 82 -14.63 -1.67 -14.11
N PHE A 83 -13.91 -2.25 -13.15
CA PHE A 83 -14.01 -3.66 -12.81
C PHE A 83 -15.39 -4.03 -12.25
N LEU A 84 -15.97 -3.21 -11.36
CA LEU A 84 -17.33 -3.42 -10.87
C LEU A 84 -18.36 -3.34 -12.00
N GLU A 85 -18.21 -2.40 -12.93
CA GLU A 85 -19.05 -2.33 -14.13
C GLU A 85 -18.94 -3.61 -14.98
N ALA A 86 -17.72 -4.13 -15.15
CA ALA A 86 -17.49 -5.38 -15.86
C ALA A 86 -18.23 -6.52 -15.17
N LEU A 87 -18.07 -6.70 -13.86
CA LEU A 87 -18.75 -7.75 -13.12
C LEU A 87 -20.29 -7.67 -13.25
N LYS A 88 -20.86 -6.46 -13.17
CA LYS A 88 -22.31 -6.23 -13.39
C LYS A 88 -22.73 -6.62 -14.81
N LYS A 89 -21.94 -6.22 -15.82
CA LYS A 89 -22.23 -6.48 -17.24
C LYS A 89 -22.18 -7.97 -17.60
N TYR A 90 -21.23 -8.71 -17.04
CA TYR A 90 -21.05 -10.15 -17.31
C TYR A 90 -21.85 -11.05 -16.35
N GLY A 91 -22.72 -10.48 -15.51
CA GLY A 91 -23.68 -11.23 -14.70
C GLY A 91 -23.11 -11.81 -13.40
N PHE A 92 -21.94 -11.34 -12.94
CA PHE A 92 -21.36 -11.72 -11.64
C PHE A 92 -22.04 -11.00 -10.48
N ASN A 93 -23.38 -10.93 -10.49
CA ASN A 93 -24.18 -10.16 -9.53
C ASN A 93 -23.97 -10.64 -8.08
N GLY A 94 -23.70 -11.94 -7.87
CA GLY A 94 -23.36 -12.48 -6.55
C GLY A 94 -22.05 -11.89 -6.02
N VAL A 95 -21.01 -11.87 -6.85
CA VAL A 95 -19.70 -11.27 -6.51
C VAL A 95 -19.83 -9.76 -6.31
N VAL A 96 -20.55 -9.05 -7.20
CA VAL A 96 -20.80 -7.61 -7.06
C VAL A 96 -21.49 -7.31 -5.74
N LYS A 97 -22.56 -8.05 -5.42
CA LYS A 97 -23.29 -7.87 -4.17
C LYS A 97 -22.38 -8.13 -2.97
N THR A 98 -21.58 -9.19 -2.99
CA THR A 98 -20.58 -9.44 -1.95
C THR A 98 -19.59 -8.28 -1.85
N LEU A 99 -19.08 -7.74 -2.96
CA LEU A 99 -18.14 -6.60 -2.95
C LEU A 99 -18.79 -5.29 -2.44
N GLU A 100 -20.06 -5.04 -2.78
CA GLU A 100 -20.82 -3.85 -2.34
C GLU A 100 -21.27 -3.96 -0.87
N GLU A 101 -21.64 -5.17 -0.42
CA GLU A 101 -22.00 -5.47 0.98
C GLU A 101 -20.77 -5.68 1.86
N THR A 102 -19.59 -5.87 1.26
CA THR A 102 -18.32 -5.80 1.99
C THR A 102 -18.14 -4.38 2.44
N VAL A 103 -18.66 -4.12 3.64
CA VAL A 103 -18.09 -3.11 4.50
C VAL A 103 -16.69 -3.60 4.78
N VAL A 104 -15.74 -3.13 3.99
CA VAL A 104 -14.37 -3.15 4.47
C VAL A 104 -14.47 -2.27 5.68
N ASP A 105 -14.38 -2.90 6.84
CA ASP A 105 -13.70 -2.31 7.97
C ASP A 105 -12.27 -2.08 7.47
N LEU A 106 -12.13 -1.13 6.54
CA LEU A 106 -11.00 -0.27 6.55
C LEU A 106 -10.93 0.07 8.04
N PRO A 107 -9.75 0.17 8.62
CA PRO A 107 -9.59 1.30 9.51
C PRO A 107 -9.96 2.57 8.72
N SER A 108 -11.26 2.81 8.48
CA SER A 108 -11.83 3.97 7.84
C SER A 108 -11.54 5.16 8.74
N ASP A 109 -11.11 4.93 9.98
CA ASP A 109 -10.58 5.94 10.88
C ASP A 109 -9.45 5.47 11.83
N SER A 110 -8.87 4.24 11.75
CA SER A 110 -7.78 3.90 12.72
C SER A 110 -6.50 4.72 12.51
N PHE A 111 -6.41 5.48 11.42
CA PHE A 111 -5.42 6.53 11.19
C PHE A 111 -6.02 7.91 10.95
N ALA A 112 -7.34 8.10 10.98
CA ALA A 112 -7.91 9.45 10.86
C ALA A 112 -7.58 10.33 12.05
N TRP A 113 -7.20 9.74 13.18
CA TRP A 113 -6.57 10.49 14.26
C TRP A 113 -5.30 11.22 13.78
N ILE A 114 -4.57 10.70 12.77
CA ILE A 114 -3.40 11.36 12.14
C ILE A 114 -3.84 12.60 11.34
N ASP A 115 -4.93 12.47 10.58
CA ASP A 115 -5.50 13.55 9.78
C ASP A 115 -6.15 14.63 10.69
N ASN A 116 -6.61 14.24 11.89
CA ASN A 116 -7.17 15.11 12.93
C ASN A 116 -6.14 15.64 13.95
N ILE A 117 -4.83 15.36 13.79
CA ILE A 117 -3.80 15.96 14.65
C ILE A 117 -3.87 17.49 14.51
N GLU A 118 -3.78 18.22 15.61
CA GLU A 118 -3.72 19.68 15.59
C GLU A 118 -2.57 20.19 14.68
N ASP A 119 -2.84 21.24 13.90
CA ASP A 119 -1.90 21.74 12.88
C ASP A 119 -0.57 22.24 13.46
N ASN A 120 -0.57 22.67 14.72
CA ASN A 120 0.63 23.02 15.49
C ASN A 120 1.58 21.81 15.64
N LYS A 121 1.05 20.61 15.95
CA LYS A 121 1.81 19.36 16.12
C LYS A 121 2.21 18.77 14.77
N LYS A 122 1.35 18.89 13.74
CA LYS A 122 1.66 18.40 12.39
C LYS A 122 2.90 19.06 11.79
N LYS A 123 3.08 20.36 12.00
CA LYS A 123 4.19 21.15 11.43
C LYS A 123 5.42 21.21 12.33
N GLN A 124 5.33 20.65 13.53
CA GLN A 124 6.46 20.64 14.46
C GLN A 124 7.55 19.67 13.94
N PRO A 125 8.80 20.14 13.81
CA PRO A 125 9.90 19.27 13.42
C PRO A 125 10.20 18.26 14.53
N LEU A 126 10.43 17.00 14.14
CA LEU A 126 10.77 15.93 15.07
C LEU A 126 12.17 16.18 15.66
N LYS A 127 12.32 15.98 16.97
CA LYS A 127 13.62 16.00 17.65
C LYS A 127 14.21 14.59 17.65
N GLU A 128 15.50 14.51 17.93
CA GLU A 128 16.21 13.24 18.00
C GLU A 128 15.61 12.27 19.04
N ARG A 129 15.16 12.80 20.17
CA ARG A 129 14.45 12.02 21.20
C ARG A 129 13.18 11.35 20.64
N ASP A 130 12.45 12.05 19.80
CA ASP A 130 11.18 11.59 19.21
C ASP A 130 11.45 10.45 18.22
N LEU A 131 12.47 10.61 17.38
CA LEU A 131 12.90 9.56 16.45
C LEU A 131 13.42 8.31 17.18
N ASN A 132 14.12 8.50 18.30
CA ASN A 132 14.60 7.39 19.12
C ASN A 132 13.45 6.59 19.72
N SER A 133 12.38 7.25 20.16
CA SER A 133 11.16 6.58 20.61
C SER A 133 10.44 5.87 19.46
N ILE A 134 10.23 6.55 18.32
CA ILE A 134 9.49 6.00 17.17
C ILE A 134 10.22 4.79 16.56
N ALA A 135 11.56 4.79 16.54
CA ALA A 135 12.35 3.66 16.08
C ALA A 135 12.05 2.35 16.85
N GLY A 136 11.58 2.45 18.10
CA GLY A 136 11.18 1.30 18.91
C GLY A 136 9.83 0.69 18.50
N PHE A 137 9.01 1.42 17.75
CA PHE A 137 7.68 0.98 17.31
C PHE A 137 7.69 0.37 15.90
N ILE A 138 8.84 0.41 15.22
CA ILE A 138 8.99 -0.07 13.85
C ILE A 138 9.76 -1.39 13.87
N GLY A 139 9.17 -2.42 13.27
CA GLY A 139 9.71 -3.77 13.21
C GLY A 139 10.46 -4.08 11.91
N ALA A 140 10.47 -5.37 11.55
CA ALA A 140 11.10 -5.85 10.32
C ALA A 140 10.54 -5.14 9.06
N ASN A 141 11.34 -5.07 8.00
CA ASN A 141 11.07 -4.36 6.74
C ASN A 141 10.95 -2.83 6.83
N TRP A 142 11.44 -2.24 7.93
CA TRP A 142 11.54 -0.79 8.12
C TRP A 142 12.22 -0.01 6.97
N GLY A 143 13.06 -0.68 6.17
CA GLY A 143 13.70 -0.08 5.00
C GLY A 143 12.71 0.54 4.01
N ALA A 144 11.50 -0.04 3.88
CA ALA A 144 10.45 0.52 3.02
C ALA A 144 10.04 1.94 3.44
N ILE A 145 9.94 2.20 4.75
CA ILE A 145 9.63 3.54 5.27
C ILE A 145 10.74 4.53 4.93
N ILE A 146 11.99 4.08 5.02
CA ILE A 146 13.14 4.94 4.72
C ILE A 146 13.19 5.28 3.23
N LEU A 147 12.88 4.34 2.35
CA LEU A 147 12.77 4.61 0.91
C LEU A 147 11.63 5.59 0.59
N GLU A 148 10.47 5.44 1.25
CA GLU A 148 9.34 6.37 1.11
C GLU A 148 9.69 7.79 1.57
N LEU A 149 10.51 7.90 2.62
CA LEU A 149 11.10 9.18 3.08
C LEU A 149 12.26 9.66 2.18
N GLN A 150 12.37 9.13 0.96
CA GLN A 150 13.40 9.41 -0.05
C GLN A 150 14.81 9.01 0.40
N GLY A 151 14.94 8.12 1.36
CA GLY A 151 16.22 7.50 1.74
C GLY A 151 16.75 6.62 0.62
N THR A 152 18.04 6.28 0.67
CA THR A 152 18.67 5.42 -0.34
C THR A 152 18.91 4.02 0.21
N GLU A 153 18.89 3.01 -0.67
CA GLU A 153 19.26 1.64 -0.29
C GLU A 153 20.66 1.59 0.33
N ALA A 154 21.61 2.37 -0.21
CA ALA A 154 22.94 2.52 0.36
C ALA A 154 22.92 2.98 1.82
N SER A 155 22.02 3.90 2.18
CA SER A 155 21.89 4.36 3.57
C SER A 155 21.32 3.28 4.50
N ILE A 156 20.42 2.44 3.99
CA ILE A 156 19.83 1.29 4.71
C ILE A 156 20.90 0.21 4.91
N SER A 157 21.63 -0.16 3.86
CA SER A 157 22.72 -1.13 3.94
C SER A 157 23.82 -0.68 4.90
N GLN A 158 24.20 0.61 4.86
CA GLN A 158 25.16 1.16 5.83
C GLN A 158 24.66 1.07 7.27
N ALA A 159 23.39 1.38 7.52
CA ALA A 159 22.82 1.28 8.87
C ALA A 159 22.79 -0.17 9.36
N GLN A 160 22.41 -1.12 8.50
CA GLN A 160 22.45 -2.55 8.79
C GLN A 160 23.86 -3.02 9.16
N LEU A 161 24.89 -2.55 8.44
CA LEU A 161 26.28 -2.88 8.74
C LEU A 161 26.77 -2.26 10.06
N ASN A 162 26.48 -0.97 10.28
CA ASN A 162 26.94 -0.24 11.47
C ASN A 162 26.23 -0.66 12.76
N HIS A 163 25.02 -1.21 12.65
CA HIS A 163 24.17 -1.59 13.78
C HIS A 163 23.60 -3.02 13.61
N ALA A 164 24.44 -3.97 13.20
CA ALA A 164 24.03 -5.34 12.83
C ALA A 164 23.14 -6.06 13.86
N TYR A 165 23.32 -5.77 15.15
CA TYR A 165 22.60 -6.44 16.24
C TYR A 165 21.44 -5.64 16.85
N SER A 166 21.19 -4.42 16.37
CA SER A 166 20.13 -3.56 16.91
C SER A 166 19.28 -2.97 15.81
N LEU A 167 18.13 -3.61 15.57
CA LEU A 167 17.11 -3.14 14.63
C LEU A 167 16.69 -1.70 14.94
N HIS A 168 16.52 -1.41 16.23
CA HIS A 168 16.21 -0.08 16.74
C HIS A 168 17.25 0.97 16.31
N MET A 169 18.54 0.69 16.49
CA MET A 169 19.62 1.62 16.12
C MET A 169 19.77 1.76 14.60
N GLN A 170 19.50 0.69 13.83
CA GLN A 170 19.44 0.78 12.37
C GLN A 170 18.38 1.80 11.94
N ILE A 171 17.15 1.65 12.43
CA ILE A 171 16.01 2.52 12.12
C ILE A 171 16.27 3.94 12.57
N PHE A 172 16.68 4.13 13.82
CA PHE A 172 16.99 5.45 14.38
C PHE A 172 18.06 6.18 13.57
N SER A 173 19.15 5.50 13.20
CA SER A 173 20.23 6.13 12.43
C SER A 173 19.75 6.63 11.06
N CYS A 174 18.90 5.87 10.38
CA CYS A 174 18.31 6.26 9.10
C CYS A 174 17.31 7.41 9.26
N LEU A 175 16.44 7.35 10.28
CA LEU A 175 15.51 8.44 10.57
C LEU A 175 16.24 9.74 10.93
N ASN A 176 17.33 9.65 11.68
CA ASN A 176 18.13 10.83 12.05
C ASN A 176 18.83 11.43 10.81
N LYS A 177 19.32 10.58 9.90
CA LYS A 177 19.84 11.03 8.59
C LYS A 177 18.76 11.72 7.75
N TRP A 178 17.54 11.15 7.67
CA TRP A 178 16.41 11.78 7.01
C TRP A 178 16.10 13.15 7.60
N ARG A 179 16.02 13.25 8.94
CA ARG A 179 15.80 14.51 9.65
C ARG A 179 16.88 15.55 9.35
N GLN A 180 18.15 15.16 9.34
CA GLN A 180 19.26 16.07 9.01
C GLN A 180 19.16 16.61 7.59
N ARG A 181 18.73 15.78 6.63
CA ARG A 181 18.54 16.19 5.24
C ARG A 181 17.36 17.14 5.04
N GLU A 182 16.24 16.89 5.73
CA GLU A 182 15.02 17.70 5.61
C GLU A 182 14.95 18.89 6.59
N ALA A 183 15.84 18.95 7.57
CA ALA A 183 15.93 20.00 8.59
C ALA A 183 14.56 20.33 9.21
N SER A 184 14.08 21.57 9.08
CA SER A 184 12.80 22.02 9.63
C SER A 184 11.57 21.43 8.93
N LYS A 185 11.74 20.75 7.79
CA LYS A 185 10.65 20.09 7.05
C LYS A 185 10.43 18.63 7.46
N ALA A 186 11.28 18.09 8.34
CA ALA A 186 11.17 16.75 8.90
C ALA A 186 10.08 16.70 9.99
N THR A 187 8.84 16.85 9.55
CA THR A 187 7.66 16.96 10.40
C THR A 187 7.08 15.61 10.78
N LEU A 188 6.38 15.56 11.91
CA LEU A 188 5.66 14.36 12.38
C LEU A 188 4.71 13.80 11.32
N ILE A 189 3.94 14.65 10.63
CA ILE A 189 2.95 14.21 9.65
C ILE A 189 3.60 13.44 8.48
N LYS A 190 4.75 13.91 7.96
CA LYS A 190 5.46 13.22 6.87
C LYS A 190 5.89 11.82 7.27
N LEU A 191 6.41 11.65 8.49
CA LEU A 191 6.81 10.35 9.01
C LEU A 191 5.60 9.43 9.16
N LEU A 192 4.51 9.92 9.76
CA LEU A 192 3.29 9.16 9.94
C LEU A 192 2.62 8.76 8.62
N THR A 193 2.65 9.64 7.61
CA THR A 193 2.17 9.33 6.26
C THR A 193 3.01 8.24 5.61
N ALA A 194 4.35 8.32 5.68
CA ALA A 194 5.23 7.28 5.15
C ALA A 194 5.00 5.93 5.86
N MET A 195 4.84 5.94 7.19
CA MET A 195 4.49 4.75 7.97
C MET A 195 3.15 4.16 7.56
N ARG A 196 2.13 5.01 7.30
CA ARG A 196 0.80 4.59 6.84
C ARG A 196 0.88 3.91 5.47
N VAL A 197 1.64 4.46 4.53
CA VAL A 197 1.85 3.87 3.20
C VAL A 197 2.54 2.51 3.30
N CYS A 198 3.52 2.37 4.20
CA CYS A 198 4.28 1.13 4.38
C CYS A 198 3.65 0.13 5.36
N ASN A 199 2.46 0.38 5.91
CA ASN A 199 1.82 -0.46 6.92
C ASN A 199 1.66 -1.93 6.48
N ASN A 200 1.42 -2.17 5.20
CA ASN A 200 1.22 -3.52 4.67
C ASN A 200 2.53 -4.33 4.55
N PHE A 201 3.69 -3.66 4.58
CA PHE A 201 5.01 -4.27 4.37
C PHE A 201 5.84 -4.29 5.65
N THR A 202 5.57 -3.39 6.59
CA THR A 202 6.33 -3.18 7.82
C THR A 202 5.46 -3.45 9.02
N LYS A 203 5.97 -4.20 10.00
CA LYS A 203 5.29 -4.38 11.28
C LYS A 203 5.43 -3.10 12.11
N ILE A 204 4.34 -2.35 12.31
CA ILE A 204 4.34 -1.09 13.07
C ILE A 204 3.38 -1.22 14.26
N ASP A 205 3.86 -0.83 15.44
CA ASP A 205 3.04 -0.77 16.65
C ASP A 205 2.29 0.57 16.75
N TRP A 206 1.12 0.62 16.12
CA TRP A 206 0.32 1.84 16.03
C TRP A 206 -0.31 2.28 17.35
N ASP A 207 -0.49 1.39 18.34
CA ASP A 207 -1.03 1.74 19.66
C ASP A 207 -0.03 2.62 20.42
N HIS A 208 1.25 2.23 20.40
CA HIS A 208 2.31 3.03 21.02
C HIS A 208 2.61 4.31 20.24
N VAL A 209 2.52 4.28 18.91
CA VAL A 209 2.64 5.49 18.09
C VAL A 209 1.53 6.49 18.42
N ARG A 210 0.29 6.05 18.58
CA ARG A 210 -0.82 6.93 18.96
C ARG A 210 -0.61 7.59 20.32
N LYS A 211 -0.24 6.79 21.34
CA LYS A 211 0.08 7.29 22.69
C LYS A 211 1.26 8.27 22.67
N PHE A 212 2.23 8.07 21.78
CA PHE A 212 3.33 9.00 21.59
C PHE A 212 2.84 10.34 21.04
N VAL A 213 2.00 10.33 20.00
CA VAL A 213 1.48 11.57 19.37
C VAL A 213 0.57 12.35 20.31
N GLU A 214 -0.21 11.68 21.16
CA GLU A 214 -1.00 12.34 22.19
C GLU A 214 -0.13 13.14 23.19
N ARG A 215 1.11 12.69 23.42
CA ARG A 215 2.09 13.31 24.34
C ARG A 215 3.08 14.27 23.68
N PHE A 216 3.13 14.29 22.35
CA PHE A 216 4.01 15.13 21.52
C PHE A 216 3.53 16.58 21.47
#